data_AF-A0A6A6CH28-F1
#
_entry.id   AF-A0A6A6CH28-F1
#
_cell.length_a   1.000
_cell.length_b   1.000
_cell.length_c   1.000
_cell.angle_alpha   90.00
_cell.angle_beta   90.00
_cell.angle_gamma   90.00
#
_symmetry.space_group_name_H-M   'P 1'
#
loop_
_entity.id
_entity.type
_entity.pdbx_description
1 polymer ?
#
loop_
_entity_poly.entity_id
_entity_poly.type
_entity_poly.pdbx_seq_one_letter_code
_entity_poly.pdbx_strand_id
1 'polypeptide(L)'
;MASTLLLPLGTTAVLALLARLSMPRSSVNDIRGRCPGLNAAANHGYIPRNGILNMEQTNGLFTMFGMGIDVFQFLAAYSIAFDGDFTTLTWSIGGPLPANAVNSLLGVPQGDGWSHNNYEGDTSITRCDAYTNGGDAHSSSPTRFLYAYQSGMDNDRYTMDKFARLYAKNTHRSIQQNARYFAPLFSTTIVSPAAHNFVIAFMSNHSQAEPGGYLTGDHFKTWFAYTGNYPNFKWVPGTERMPKNWYKRPLLEPYNAAAVIADDVVEFAAYPDTFRFGGNTGGVNTYTGIDINNITGGVYNSKNLFTGNNFACFVFSNQQQAIPQALKGLVNNVAAATQLIFNNFPASIGSSLKCPQLAQYDNSIFDPYEGAGDSWMAPKTGPKNC
;
A
#
# COMPACT_ATOMS: atom_id res chain seq x y z
N MET A 1 -10.79 -41.97 39.64
CA MET A 1 -11.31 -41.89 38.26
C MET A 1 -11.54 -40.42 37.95
N ALA A 2 -10.57 -39.76 37.30
CA ALA A 2 -10.70 -38.37 36.88
C ALA A 2 -11.13 -38.37 35.42
N SER A 3 -12.37 -37.94 35.17
CA SER A 3 -12.93 -37.85 33.82
C SER A 3 -12.51 -36.50 33.23
N THR A 4 -11.58 -36.54 32.27
CA THR A 4 -11.12 -35.35 31.54
C THR A 4 -12.22 -34.89 30.60
N LEU A 5 -12.82 -33.74 30.88
CA LEU A 5 -13.80 -33.07 30.03
C LEU A 5 -13.08 -32.48 28.80
N LEU A 6 -13.13 -33.18 27.67
CA LEU A 6 -12.73 -32.64 26.37
C LEU A 6 -13.82 -31.68 25.88
N LEU A 7 -13.58 -30.38 26.02
CA LEU A 7 -14.40 -29.35 25.36
C LEU A 7 -14.19 -29.42 23.84
N PRO A 8 -15.25 -29.38 23.02
CA PRO A 8 -15.11 -29.39 21.57
C PRO A 8 -14.52 -28.05 21.11
N LEU A 9 -13.38 -28.10 20.43
CA LEU A 9 -12.83 -26.94 19.73
C LEU A 9 -13.84 -26.48 18.68
N GLY A 10 -14.32 -25.25 18.80
CA GLY A 10 -15.21 -24.64 17.82
C GLY A 10 -14.60 -24.64 16.42
N THR A 11 -15.44 -24.70 15.40
CA THR A 11 -15.09 -24.75 13.96
C THR A 11 -14.06 -23.70 13.52
N THR A 12 -14.02 -22.54 14.16
CA THR A 12 -13.01 -21.47 13.96
C THR A 12 -11.61 -21.86 14.45
N ALA A 13 -11.49 -22.58 15.56
CA ALA A 13 -10.21 -23.06 16.07
C ALA A 13 -9.65 -24.22 15.22
N VAL A 14 -10.54 -25.05 14.66
CA VAL A 14 -10.17 -26.11 13.71
C VAL A 14 -9.66 -25.52 12.39
N LEU A 15 -10.27 -24.45 11.86
CA LEU A 15 -9.75 -23.72 10.70
C LEU A 15 -8.38 -23.07 10.98
N ALA A 16 -8.19 -22.48 12.17
CA ALA A 16 -6.92 -21.88 12.56
C ALA A 16 -5.81 -22.91 12.80
N LEU A 17 -6.14 -24.12 13.25
CA LEU A 17 -5.19 -25.21 13.45
C LEU A 17 -4.82 -25.89 12.12
N LEU A 18 -5.77 -26.06 11.20
CA LEU A 18 -5.52 -26.53 9.84
C LEU A 18 -4.68 -25.52 9.03
N ALA A 19 -4.79 -24.22 9.34
CA ALA A 19 -3.94 -23.20 8.73
C ALA A 19 -2.44 -23.29 9.16
N ARG A 20 -2.12 -24.04 10.22
CA ARG A 20 -0.76 -24.19 10.76
C ARG A 20 -0.02 -25.44 10.29
N LEU A 21 -0.71 -26.42 9.71
CA LEU A 21 -0.14 -27.70 9.27
C LEU A 21 0.13 -27.68 7.76
N SER A 22 1.40 -27.52 7.39
CA SER A 22 1.96 -27.77 6.05
C SER A 22 1.10 -27.25 4.88
N MET A 23 0.99 -25.94 4.75
CA MET A 23 0.42 -25.36 3.53
C MET A 23 1.34 -25.65 2.34
N PRO A 24 0.79 -26.15 1.20
CA PRO A 24 1.57 -26.33 -0.02
C PRO A 24 2.27 -25.02 -0.39
N ARG A 25 3.52 -25.14 -0.86
CA ARG A 25 4.27 -24.00 -1.43
C ARG A 25 3.44 -23.37 -2.54
N SER A 26 3.54 -22.04 -2.70
CA SER A 26 2.93 -21.33 -3.82
C SER A 26 3.26 -22.03 -5.15
N SER A 27 2.25 -22.20 -5.99
CA SER A 27 2.41 -22.74 -7.34
C SER A 27 3.27 -21.80 -8.18
N VAL A 28 3.91 -22.31 -9.24
CA VAL A 28 4.64 -21.50 -10.23
C VAL A 28 3.72 -20.46 -10.90
N ASN A 29 2.41 -20.73 -10.91
CA ASN A 29 1.40 -19.84 -11.49
C ASN A 29 0.79 -18.87 -10.47
N ASP A 30 1.17 -18.92 -9.19
CA ASP A 30 0.62 -18.01 -8.18
C ASP A 30 1.28 -16.63 -8.29
N ILE A 31 0.46 -15.59 -8.39
CA ILE A 31 0.94 -14.21 -8.52
C ILE A 31 1.26 -13.64 -7.13
N ARG A 32 2.44 -13.04 -7.01
CA ARG A 32 2.85 -12.24 -5.84
C ARG A 32 3.25 -10.87 -6.31
N GLY A 33 3.16 -9.89 -5.41
CA GLY A 33 3.41 -8.49 -5.67
C GLY A 33 4.50 -7.88 -4.80
N ARG A 34 4.47 -6.56 -4.77
CA ARG A 34 5.33 -5.72 -3.92
C ARG A 34 4.82 -5.57 -2.48
N CYS A 35 3.56 -5.87 -2.22
CA CYS A 35 2.99 -5.80 -0.88
C CYS A 35 3.26 -7.10 -0.09
N PRO A 36 4.16 -7.08 0.92
CA PRO A 36 4.47 -8.28 1.69
C PRO A 36 3.27 -8.80 2.49
N GLY A 37 2.36 -7.93 2.93
CA GLY A 37 1.14 -8.31 3.63
C GLY A 37 0.20 -9.14 2.75
N LEU A 38 -0.07 -8.68 1.52
CA LEU A 38 -0.88 -9.42 0.55
C LEU A 38 -0.21 -10.73 0.13
N ASN A 39 1.11 -10.73 -0.08
CA ASN A 39 1.86 -11.94 -0.40
C ASN A 39 1.73 -13.00 0.70
N ALA A 40 1.89 -12.58 1.96
CA ALA A 40 1.70 -13.46 3.11
C ALA A 40 0.25 -13.94 3.23
N ALA A 41 -0.74 -13.07 3.04
CA ALA A 41 -2.15 -13.45 3.08
C ALA A 41 -2.50 -14.51 2.02
N ALA A 42 -2.00 -14.35 0.80
CA ALA A 42 -2.16 -15.34 -0.27
C ALA A 42 -1.41 -16.65 0.05
N ASN A 43 -0.17 -16.56 0.52
CA ASN A 43 0.62 -17.72 0.96
C ASN A 43 -0.06 -18.52 2.08
N HIS A 44 -0.82 -17.84 2.93
CA HIS A 44 -1.57 -18.44 4.02
C HIS A 44 -3.04 -18.76 3.71
N GLY A 45 -3.51 -18.46 2.49
CA GLY A 45 -4.88 -18.75 2.07
C GLY A 45 -5.96 -17.91 2.78
N TYR A 46 -5.59 -16.78 3.38
CA TYR A 46 -6.57 -15.80 3.86
C TYR A 46 -7.22 -15.06 2.70
N ILE A 47 -6.48 -14.86 1.61
CA ILE A 47 -6.99 -14.44 0.30
C ILE A 47 -6.65 -15.55 -0.72
N PRO A 48 -7.24 -15.53 -1.94
CA PRO A 48 -6.95 -16.53 -2.97
C PRO A 48 -5.45 -16.74 -3.20
N ARG A 49 -5.01 -18.01 -3.17
CA ARG A 49 -3.58 -18.37 -3.27
C ARG A 49 -2.93 -17.97 -4.59
N ASN A 50 -3.74 -17.91 -5.66
CA ASN A 50 -3.31 -17.47 -6.98
C ASN A 50 -2.99 -15.96 -7.05
N GLY A 51 -3.33 -15.17 -6.03
CA GLY A 51 -3.08 -13.73 -5.99
C GLY A 51 -4.06 -12.88 -6.81
N ILE A 52 -5.16 -13.46 -7.26
CA ILE A 52 -6.24 -12.76 -7.98
C ILE A 52 -7.50 -12.84 -7.15
N LEU A 53 -8.10 -11.69 -6.85
CA LEU A 53 -9.22 -11.61 -5.93
C LEU A 53 -10.27 -10.58 -6.33
N ASN A 54 -11.49 -10.78 -5.87
CA ASN A 54 -12.58 -9.81 -5.92
C ASN A 54 -12.75 -9.08 -4.57
N MET A 55 -13.72 -8.17 -4.49
CA MET A 55 -14.04 -7.42 -3.27
C MET A 55 -14.37 -8.32 -2.07
N GLU A 56 -15.17 -9.36 -2.21
CA GLU A 56 -15.58 -10.22 -1.09
C GLU A 56 -14.39 -10.98 -0.49
N GLN A 57 -13.48 -11.44 -1.36
CA GLN A 57 -12.30 -12.20 -0.97
C GLN A 57 -11.30 -11.37 -0.16
N THR A 58 -11.38 -10.04 -0.20
CA THR A 58 -10.53 -9.14 0.61
C THR A 58 -10.85 -9.18 2.10
N ASN A 59 -12.01 -9.69 2.51
CA ASN A 59 -12.39 -9.88 3.92
C ASN A 59 -11.39 -10.75 4.72
N GLY A 60 -10.59 -11.56 4.02
CA GLY A 60 -9.46 -12.28 4.61
C GLY A 60 -8.45 -11.39 5.34
N LEU A 61 -8.30 -10.14 4.89
CA LEU A 61 -7.36 -9.18 5.48
C LEU A 61 -7.80 -8.71 6.87
N PHE A 62 -9.10 -8.55 7.12
CA PHE A 62 -9.62 -8.37 8.48
C PHE A 62 -9.27 -9.57 9.35
N THR A 63 -9.51 -10.78 8.84
CA THR A 63 -9.29 -12.01 9.61
C THR A 63 -7.82 -12.19 9.99
N MET A 64 -6.90 -11.89 9.08
CA MET A 64 -5.46 -12.05 9.27
C MET A 64 -4.84 -10.92 10.09
N PHE A 65 -5.11 -9.67 9.72
CA PHE A 65 -4.38 -8.50 10.20
C PHE A 65 -5.18 -7.58 11.13
N GLY A 66 -6.51 -7.76 11.22
CA GLY A 66 -7.37 -6.75 11.84
C GLY A 66 -7.41 -5.44 11.04
N MET A 67 -7.24 -5.52 9.71
CA MET A 67 -7.39 -4.38 8.81
C MET A 67 -8.87 -4.00 8.71
N GLY A 68 -9.21 -2.73 8.94
CA GLY A 68 -10.58 -2.24 8.91
C GLY A 68 -11.25 -2.46 7.55
N ILE A 69 -12.56 -2.72 7.59
CA ILE A 69 -13.38 -2.98 6.39
C ILE A 69 -13.35 -1.80 5.43
N ASP A 70 -13.44 -0.59 5.98
CA ASP A 70 -13.32 0.66 5.23
C ASP A 70 -11.97 0.81 4.52
N VAL A 71 -10.87 0.30 5.09
CA VAL A 71 -9.55 0.35 4.45
C VAL A 71 -9.44 -0.64 3.30
N PHE A 72 -9.68 -1.94 3.55
CA PHE A 72 -9.43 -2.94 2.51
C PHE A 72 -10.45 -2.90 1.38
N GLN A 73 -11.71 -2.53 1.64
CA GLN A 73 -12.71 -2.38 0.57
C GLN A 73 -12.40 -1.18 -0.31
N PHE A 74 -12.03 -0.04 0.28
CA PHE A 74 -11.62 1.14 -0.49
C PHE A 74 -10.42 0.82 -1.40
N LEU A 75 -9.37 0.22 -0.84
CA LEU A 75 -8.17 -0.13 -1.59
C LEU A 75 -8.46 -1.14 -2.71
N ALA A 76 -9.27 -2.17 -2.44
CA ALA A 76 -9.65 -3.14 -3.46
C ALA A 76 -10.52 -2.52 -4.57
N ALA A 77 -11.44 -1.62 -4.23
CA ALA A 77 -12.25 -0.90 -5.20
C ALA A 77 -11.37 -0.01 -6.10
N TYR A 78 -10.37 0.65 -5.52
CA TYR A 78 -9.38 1.43 -6.25
C TYR A 78 -8.55 0.53 -7.19
N SER A 79 -7.99 -0.58 -6.69
CA SER A 79 -7.24 -1.56 -7.51
C SER A 79 -8.06 -2.08 -8.68
N ILE A 80 -9.34 -2.45 -8.46
CA ILE A 80 -10.22 -2.94 -9.54
C ILE A 80 -10.42 -1.87 -10.63
N ALA A 81 -10.60 -0.61 -10.23
CA ALA A 81 -10.89 0.47 -11.16
C ALA A 81 -9.66 0.89 -12.00
N PHE A 82 -8.48 0.96 -11.39
CA PHE A 82 -7.26 1.45 -12.04
C PHE A 82 -6.42 0.34 -12.67
N ASP A 83 -6.30 -0.80 -11.99
CA ASP A 83 -5.28 -1.80 -12.30
C ASP A 83 -5.87 -3.21 -12.50
N GLY A 84 -7.19 -3.37 -12.34
CA GLY A 84 -7.91 -4.64 -12.38
C GLY A 84 -8.83 -4.82 -13.58
N ASP A 85 -9.46 -6.00 -13.65
CA ASP A 85 -10.48 -6.31 -14.64
C ASP A 85 -11.85 -5.84 -14.12
N PHE A 86 -12.29 -4.68 -14.60
CA PHE A 86 -13.59 -4.11 -14.25
C PHE A 86 -14.78 -4.96 -14.72
N THR A 87 -14.61 -5.82 -15.72
CA THR A 87 -15.69 -6.69 -16.22
C THR A 87 -15.97 -7.82 -15.24
N THR A 88 -14.93 -8.39 -14.66
CA THR A 88 -15.03 -9.48 -13.68
C THR A 88 -14.99 -9.00 -12.23
N LEU A 89 -14.75 -7.70 -12.01
CA LEU A 89 -14.53 -7.08 -10.70
C LEU A 89 -13.43 -7.79 -9.91
N THR A 90 -12.34 -8.11 -10.61
CA THR A 90 -11.16 -8.76 -10.02
C THR A 90 -9.91 -7.93 -10.20
N TRP A 91 -8.94 -8.09 -9.32
CA TRP A 91 -7.64 -7.45 -9.39
C TRP A 91 -6.55 -8.43 -8.98
N SER A 92 -5.30 -8.10 -9.30
CA SER A 92 -4.12 -8.90 -9.00
C SER A 92 -3.25 -8.20 -7.97
N ILE A 93 -2.80 -8.92 -6.95
CA ILE A 93 -1.89 -8.38 -5.93
C ILE A 93 -0.48 -8.11 -6.48
N GLY A 94 -0.18 -8.56 -7.69
CA GLY A 94 1.12 -8.46 -8.34
C GLY A 94 1.01 -8.04 -9.80
N GLY A 95 1.62 -8.80 -10.71
CA GLY A 95 1.60 -8.51 -12.14
C GLY A 95 0.23 -8.73 -12.80
N PRO A 96 0.15 -8.73 -14.14
CA PRO A 96 -1.08 -8.61 -14.88
C PRO A 96 -1.97 -9.81 -14.69
N LEU A 97 -3.27 -9.57 -14.84
CA LEU A 97 -4.24 -10.65 -14.92
C LEU A 97 -4.01 -11.47 -16.20
N PRO A 98 -4.30 -12.78 -16.18
CA PRO A 98 -4.30 -13.60 -17.39
C PRO A 98 -5.15 -12.96 -18.50
N ALA A 99 -4.62 -12.95 -19.72
CA ALA A 99 -5.35 -12.41 -20.86
C ALA A 99 -6.65 -13.19 -21.11
N ASN A 100 -7.73 -12.46 -21.37
CA ASN A 100 -9.03 -12.94 -21.81
C ASN A 100 -9.47 -12.16 -23.07
N ALA A 101 -10.50 -12.62 -23.78
CA ALA A 101 -10.92 -12.01 -25.05
C ALA A 101 -11.29 -10.52 -24.92
N VAL A 102 -11.76 -10.09 -23.75
CA VAL A 102 -12.18 -8.71 -23.47
C VAL A 102 -10.97 -7.82 -23.18
N ASN A 103 -10.08 -8.24 -22.28
CA ASN A 103 -8.88 -7.47 -21.93
C ASN A 103 -7.81 -7.47 -23.04
N SER A 104 -7.84 -8.44 -23.96
CA SER A 104 -6.95 -8.45 -25.13
C SER A 104 -7.27 -7.33 -26.13
N LEU A 105 -8.49 -6.79 -26.10
CA LEU A 105 -8.94 -5.69 -26.97
C LEU A 105 -8.80 -4.31 -26.28
N LEU A 106 -8.94 -4.27 -24.95
CA LEU A 106 -9.05 -3.03 -24.18
C LEU A 106 -7.77 -2.66 -23.42
N GLY A 107 -6.77 -3.55 -23.42
CA GLY A 107 -5.60 -3.46 -22.57
C GLY A 107 -5.70 -4.45 -21.41
N VAL A 108 -4.59 -5.16 -21.15
CA VAL A 108 -4.52 -6.12 -20.05
C VAL A 108 -4.39 -5.35 -18.74
N PRO A 109 -5.24 -5.60 -17.73
CA PRO A 109 -5.07 -5.01 -16.41
C PRO A 109 -3.74 -5.42 -15.79
N GLN A 110 -2.97 -4.43 -15.32
CA GLN A 110 -1.57 -4.60 -14.96
C GLN A 110 -1.37 -5.15 -13.54
N GLY A 111 -2.39 -5.06 -12.68
CA GLY A 111 -2.32 -5.41 -11.27
C GLY A 111 -1.50 -4.42 -10.44
N ASP A 112 -1.61 -4.52 -9.11
CA ASP A 112 -0.96 -3.62 -8.15
C ASP A 112 0.58 -3.62 -8.23
N GLY A 113 1.17 -4.63 -8.86
CA GLY A 113 2.60 -4.77 -9.04
C GLY A 113 3.16 -3.84 -10.12
N TRP A 114 2.36 -3.47 -11.12
CA TRP A 114 2.75 -2.73 -12.33
C TRP A 114 1.84 -1.51 -12.54
N SER A 115 1.55 -0.79 -11.45
CA SER A 115 0.58 0.30 -11.38
C SER A 115 1.22 1.63 -10.98
N HIS A 116 2.43 1.91 -11.50
CA HIS A 116 3.21 3.08 -11.08
C HIS A 116 2.39 4.37 -11.18
N ASN A 117 2.42 5.17 -10.12
CA ASN A 117 1.63 6.37 -9.87
C ASN A 117 0.10 6.20 -9.78
N ASN A 118 -0.46 5.03 -10.11
CA ASN A 118 -1.86 4.70 -9.83
C ASN A 118 -2.02 4.18 -8.40
N TYR A 119 -1.29 3.12 -8.05
CA TYR A 119 -1.35 2.44 -6.75
C TYR A 119 0.07 2.14 -6.25
N GLU A 120 0.94 1.68 -7.15
CA GLU A 120 2.39 1.66 -6.97
C GLU A 120 2.93 3.10 -6.92
N GLY A 121 3.94 3.35 -6.10
CA GLY A 121 4.48 4.68 -5.88
C GLY A 121 5.92 4.63 -5.41
N ASP A 122 6.65 5.70 -5.72
CA ASP A 122 8.01 5.95 -5.26
C ASP A 122 8.11 5.94 -3.73
N THR A 123 9.34 5.96 -3.19
CA THR A 123 9.66 6.03 -1.75
C THR A 123 9.39 4.74 -0.96
N SER A 124 9.21 3.61 -1.64
CA SER A 124 8.97 2.29 -1.05
C SER A 124 10.01 1.86 0.00
N ILE A 125 9.58 1.11 1.02
CA ILE A 125 10.45 0.64 2.13
C ILE A 125 11.66 -0.15 1.61
N THR A 126 11.39 -1.16 0.78
CA THR A 126 12.41 -2.13 0.33
C THR A 126 12.52 -2.25 -1.19
N ARG A 127 11.73 -1.51 -1.96
CA ARG A 127 11.73 -1.54 -3.43
C ARG A 127 12.36 -0.25 -3.96
N CYS A 128 12.90 -0.34 -5.17
CA CYS A 128 13.44 0.81 -5.88
C CYS A 128 12.32 1.59 -6.56
N ASP A 129 12.54 2.88 -6.78
CA ASP A 129 11.66 3.71 -7.62
C ASP A 129 11.77 3.23 -9.08
N ALA A 130 10.65 3.12 -9.78
CA ALA A 130 10.57 2.51 -11.11
C ALA A 130 11.57 3.14 -12.10
N TYR A 131 11.64 4.47 -12.12
CA TYR A 131 12.53 5.25 -13.00
C TYR A 131 14.02 5.01 -12.74
N THR A 132 14.40 4.64 -11.52
CA THR A 132 15.80 4.38 -11.15
C THR A 132 16.22 2.93 -11.38
N ASN A 133 15.24 2.04 -11.60
CA ASN A 133 15.46 0.59 -11.64
C ASN A 133 14.95 -0.06 -12.93
N GLY A 134 15.00 0.67 -14.05
CA GLY A 134 14.60 0.13 -15.35
C GLY A 134 13.13 -0.32 -15.41
N GLY A 135 12.25 0.33 -14.64
CA GLY A 135 10.84 -0.01 -14.51
C GLY A 135 10.52 -1.05 -13.43
N ASP A 136 11.52 -1.63 -12.76
CA ASP A 136 11.27 -2.60 -11.68
C ASP A 136 11.04 -1.92 -10.32
N ALA A 137 9.77 -1.68 -9.99
CA ALA A 137 9.33 -1.29 -8.65
C ALA A 137 8.74 -2.46 -7.84
N HIS A 138 8.90 -3.68 -8.34
CA HIS A 138 8.33 -4.90 -7.77
C HIS A 138 9.34 -5.64 -6.90
N SER A 139 10.54 -5.87 -7.44
CA SER A 139 11.57 -6.67 -6.78
C SER A 139 12.12 -5.97 -5.55
N SER A 140 12.18 -6.70 -4.43
CA SER A 140 12.73 -6.15 -3.19
C SER A 140 14.26 -6.07 -3.28
N SER A 141 14.80 -4.87 -3.10
CA SER A 141 16.23 -4.61 -3.07
C SER A 141 16.83 -5.01 -1.71
N PRO A 142 17.85 -5.89 -1.67
CA PRO A 142 18.62 -6.14 -0.46
C PRO A 142 19.26 -4.89 0.16
N THR A 143 19.72 -3.92 -0.64
CA THR A 143 20.29 -2.67 -0.12
C THR A 143 19.22 -1.78 0.53
N ARG A 144 18.04 -1.63 -0.08
CA ARG A 144 16.92 -0.92 0.55
C ARG A 144 16.48 -1.61 1.84
N PHE A 145 16.37 -2.94 1.84
CA PHE A 145 16.03 -3.69 3.04
C PHE A 145 17.09 -3.54 4.13
N LEU A 146 18.39 -3.49 3.80
CA LEU A 146 19.45 -3.20 4.76
C LEU A 146 19.20 -1.86 5.46
N TYR A 147 18.91 -0.78 4.72
CA TYR A 147 18.62 0.53 5.30
C TYR A 147 17.36 0.52 6.17
N ALA A 148 16.31 -0.19 5.73
CA ALA A 148 15.10 -0.35 6.52
C ALA A 148 15.37 -1.14 7.81
N TYR A 149 16.14 -2.22 7.73
CA TYR A 149 16.49 -3.08 8.87
C TYR A 149 17.27 -2.30 9.93
N GLN A 150 18.19 -1.41 9.53
CA GLN A 150 18.95 -0.55 10.44
C GLN A 150 18.08 0.34 11.33
N SER A 151 16.85 0.68 10.91
CA SER A 151 15.97 1.58 11.67
C SER A 151 15.60 1.07 13.07
N GLY A 152 15.62 -0.25 13.29
CA GLY A 152 15.26 -0.88 14.57
C GLY A 152 16.38 -1.64 15.26
N MET A 153 17.63 -1.58 14.76
CA MET A 153 18.75 -2.41 15.26
C MET A 153 19.26 -2.02 16.64
N ASP A 154 19.07 -0.78 17.05
CA ASP A 154 19.50 -0.21 18.33
C ASP A 154 18.91 -0.95 19.55
N ASN A 155 17.67 -1.43 19.42
CA ASN A 155 16.97 -2.13 20.51
C ASN A 155 16.11 -3.31 20.05
N ASP A 156 16.31 -3.75 18.80
CA ASP A 156 15.49 -4.78 18.14
C ASP A 156 13.98 -4.49 18.21
N ARG A 157 13.62 -3.21 18.06
CA ARG A 157 12.24 -2.74 18.02
C ARG A 157 12.04 -1.73 16.91
N TYR A 158 11.07 -2.03 16.06
CA TYR A 158 10.57 -1.12 15.03
C TYR A 158 9.27 -0.48 15.50
N THR A 159 9.12 0.82 15.26
CA THR A 159 8.03 1.66 15.77
C THR A 159 7.52 2.59 14.66
N MET A 160 6.33 3.16 14.85
CA MET A 160 5.78 4.17 13.92
C MET A 160 6.78 5.30 13.68
N ASP A 161 7.38 5.87 14.73
CA ASP A 161 8.39 6.94 14.59
C ASP A 161 9.62 6.50 13.77
N LYS A 162 10.14 5.30 14.00
CA LYS A 162 11.29 4.78 13.25
C LYS A 162 10.97 4.59 11.77
N PHE A 163 9.74 4.16 11.46
CA PHE A 163 9.27 3.97 10.10
C PHE A 163 8.90 5.29 9.40
N ALA A 164 8.38 6.28 10.12
CA ALA A 164 8.21 7.65 9.63
C ALA A 164 9.56 8.30 9.28
N ARG A 165 10.60 8.15 10.14
CA ARG A 165 11.97 8.57 9.81
C ARG A 165 12.54 7.84 8.60
N LEU A 166 12.20 6.56 8.43
CA LEU A 166 12.60 5.78 7.27
C LEU A 166 11.92 6.30 6.00
N TYR A 167 10.61 6.61 6.07
CA TYR A 167 9.89 7.25 4.97
C TYR A 167 10.56 8.58 4.61
N ALA A 168 10.88 9.45 5.57
CA ALA A 168 11.61 10.69 5.33
C ALA A 168 12.94 10.48 4.59
N LYS A 169 13.75 9.51 5.02
CA LYS A 169 15.00 9.15 4.35
C LYS A 169 14.76 8.64 2.93
N ASN A 170 13.71 7.85 2.72
CA ASN A 170 13.37 7.31 1.41
C ASN A 170 12.87 8.41 0.46
N THR A 171 12.03 9.33 0.94
CA THR A 171 11.57 10.51 0.21
C THR A 171 12.73 11.39 -0.25
N HIS A 172 13.67 11.71 0.65
CA HIS A 172 14.87 12.45 0.26
C HIS A 172 15.73 11.70 -0.75
N ARG A 173 15.88 10.38 -0.60
CA ARG A 173 16.63 9.57 -1.57
C ARG A 173 15.99 9.61 -2.95
N SER A 174 14.66 9.46 -3.02
CA SER A 174 13.91 9.53 -4.27
C SER A 174 14.10 10.90 -4.95
N ILE A 175 13.95 12.00 -4.22
CA ILE A 175 14.21 13.36 -4.75
C ILE A 175 15.67 13.52 -5.25
N GLN A 176 16.64 12.94 -4.54
CA GLN A 176 18.06 13.06 -4.86
C GLN A 176 18.52 12.17 -6.03
N GLN A 177 17.83 11.07 -6.32
CA GLN A 177 18.31 10.03 -7.22
C GLN A 177 17.38 9.77 -8.41
N ASN A 178 16.11 10.11 -8.29
CA ASN A 178 15.11 9.93 -9.34
C ASN A 178 14.77 11.28 -9.97
N ALA A 179 15.35 11.57 -11.15
CA ALA A 179 15.04 12.81 -11.90
C ALA A 179 13.56 12.95 -12.28
N ARG A 180 12.83 11.84 -12.26
CA ARG A 180 11.40 11.74 -12.54
C ARG A 180 10.57 11.40 -11.29
N TYR A 181 11.12 11.66 -10.10
CA TYR A 181 10.37 11.50 -8.85
C TYR A 181 9.04 12.23 -8.94
N PHE A 182 7.95 11.51 -8.71
CA PHE A 182 6.61 12.10 -8.65
C PHE A 182 5.83 11.49 -7.50
N ALA A 183 5.19 12.37 -6.74
CA ALA A 183 4.34 12.02 -5.62
C ALA A 183 2.91 12.47 -5.92
N PRO A 184 2.09 11.62 -6.57
CA PRO A 184 0.66 11.87 -6.68
C PRO A 184 0.00 11.78 -5.29
N LEU A 185 -1.18 12.39 -5.16
CA LEU A 185 -1.87 12.49 -3.88
C LEU A 185 -2.21 11.10 -3.30
N PHE A 186 -2.61 10.14 -4.14
CA PHE A 186 -2.98 8.81 -3.67
C PHE A 186 -1.75 7.93 -3.39
N SER A 187 -1.03 7.45 -4.41
CA SER A 187 -0.07 6.35 -4.25
C SER A 187 1.16 6.70 -3.42
N THR A 188 1.72 7.91 -3.56
CA THR A 188 2.97 8.29 -2.89
C THR A 188 2.75 9.26 -1.72
N THR A 189 1.81 10.21 -1.81
CA THR A 189 1.58 11.19 -0.74
C THR A 189 0.89 10.56 0.47
N ILE A 190 -0.07 9.65 0.23
CA ILE A 190 -0.89 9.04 1.30
C ILE A 190 -0.53 7.56 1.47
N VAL A 191 -0.55 6.78 0.39
CA VAL A 191 -0.41 5.32 0.51
C VAL A 191 1.01 4.90 0.88
N SER A 192 2.07 5.55 0.38
CA SER A 192 3.46 5.22 0.76
C SER A 192 3.76 5.42 2.26
N PRO A 193 3.44 6.56 2.92
CA PRO A 193 3.62 6.68 4.38
C PRO A 193 2.68 5.74 5.14
N ALA A 194 1.41 5.62 4.73
CA ALA A 194 0.48 4.66 5.32
C ALA A 194 1.01 3.21 5.25
N ALA A 195 1.71 2.83 4.17
CA ALA A 195 2.34 1.51 4.02
C ALA A 195 3.51 1.30 4.98
N HIS A 196 4.25 2.36 5.35
CA HIS A 196 5.23 2.29 6.43
C HIS A 196 4.53 2.03 7.78
N ASN A 197 3.43 2.73 8.04
CA ASN A 197 2.60 2.55 9.24
C ASN A 197 1.95 1.16 9.29
N PHE A 198 1.51 0.61 8.16
CA PHE A 198 0.95 -0.75 8.05
C PHE A 198 1.93 -1.84 8.48
N VAL A 199 3.23 -1.68 8.24
CA VAL A 199 4.21 -2.66 8.75
C VAL A 199 4.13 -2.74 10.26
N ILE A 200 4.09 -1.61 10.95
CA ILE A 200 3.99 -1.60 12.41
C ILE A 200 2.61 -2.05 12.87
N ALA A 201 1.54 -1.54 12.25
CA ALA A 201 0.16 -1.82 12.67
C ALA A 201 -0.27 -3.27 12.47
N PHE A 202 0.24 -3.94 11.43
CA PHE A 202 -0.20 -5.28 11.02
C PHE A 202 0.84 -6.38 11.22
N MET A 203 2.14 -6.06 11.30
CA MET A 203 3.20 -7.09 11.41
C MET A 203 3.78 -7.20 12.81
N SER A 204 3.45 -6.27 13.70
CA SER A 204 3.77 -6.36 15.14
C SER A 204 3.08 -7.58 15.78
N ASN A 205 3.78 -8.21 16.71
CA ASN A 205 3.30 -9.37 17.44
C ASN A 205 2.58 -8.94 18.73
N HIS A 206 1.26 -9.17 18.81
CA HIS A 206 0.42 -8.86 19.97
C HIS A 206 0.36 -10.05 20.93
N SER A 207 1.52 -10.52 21.37
CA SER A 207 1.60 -11.62 22.34
C SER A 207 0.91 -11.26 23.66
N GLN A 208 0.58 -12.25 24.48
CA GLN A 208 0.00 -12.00 25.81
C GLN A 208 0.92 -11.14 26.70
N ALA A 209 2.24 -11.28 26.56
CA ALA A 209 3.22 -10.52 27.33
C ALA A 209 3.36 -9.05 26.88
N GLU A 210 3.09 -8.78 25.60
CA GLU A 210 3.20 -7.45 24.99
C GLU A 210 1.95 -7.19 24.12
N PRO A 211 0.76 -6.99 24.72
CA PRO A 211 -0.50 -6.85 23.97
C PRO A 211 -0.54 -5.57 23.12
N GLY A 212 0.28 -4.58 23.44
CA GLY A 212 0.47 -3.36 22.63
C GLY A 212 1.16 -3.60 21.28
N GLY A 213 1.76 -4.78 21.09
CA GLY A 213 2.43 -5.16 19.86
C GLY A 213 3.90 -4.76 19.82
N TYR A 214 4.73 -5.63 19.28
CA TYR A 214 6.14 -5.34 19.00
C TYR A 214 6.60 -6.00 17.70
N LEU A 215 7.46 -5.31 16.94
CA LEU A 215 8.11 -5.85 15.76
C LEU A 215 9.61 -5.96 16.00
N THR A 216 10.17 -7.16 15.82
CA THR A 216 11.61 -7.46 15.90
C THR A 216 12.23 -7.61 14.52
N GLY A 217 13.55 -7.62 14.43
CA GLY A 217 14.28 -7.81 13.18
C GLY A 217 14.00 -9.17 12.56
N ASP A 218 13.84 -10.21 13.37
CA ASP A 218 13.49 -11.55 12.91
C ASP A 218 12.07 -11.61 12.34
N HIS A 219 11.10 -10.95 12.97
CA HIS A 219 9.76 -10.81 12.40
C HIS A 219 9.79 -10.00 11.10
N PHE A 220 10.49 -8.86 11.09
CA PHE A 220 10.59 -7.99 9.92
C PHE A 220 11.19 -8.72 8.70
N LYS A 221 12.31 -9.45 8.89
CA LYS A 221 12.89 -10.34 7.85
C LYS A 221 11.87 -11.37 7.35
N THR A 222 11.13 -12.00 8.25
CA THR A 222 10.18 -13.06 7.90
C THR A 222 9.03 -12.53 7.06
N TRP A 223 8.46 -11.37 7.44
CA TRP A 223 7.39 -10.72 6.71
C TRP A 223 7.81 -10.25 5.31
N PHE A 224 9.03 -9.73 5.18
CA PHE A 224 9.57 -9.23 3.90
C PHE A 224 10.33 -10.27 3.08
N ALA A 225 10.26 -11.55 3.48
CA ALA A 225 10.90 -12.67 2.79
C ALA A 225 12.43 -12.56 2.64
N TYR A 226 13.12 -12.13 3.70
CA TYR A 226 14.57 -12.08 3.75
C TYR A 226 15.20 -13.21 4.58
N THR A 227 16.37 -13.63 4.13
CA THR A 227 17.28 -14.54 4.81
C THR A 227 18.66 -13.90 4.97
N GLY A 228 19.53 -14.52 5.76
CA GLY A 228 20.86 -13.98 6.07
C GLY A 228 20.87 -13.11 7.33
N ASN A 229 22.05 -12.56 7.63
CA ASN A 229 22.33 -11.77 8.81
C ASN A 229 22.86 -10.41 8.37
N TYR A 230 22.61 -9.35 9.15
CA TYR A 230 23.15 -8.03 8.86
C TYR A 230 24.69 -8.06 8.70
N PRO A 231 25.27 -7.38 7.70
CA PRO A 231 24.61 -6.61 6.63
C PRO A 231 24.25 -7.43 5.37
N ASN A 232 24.49 -8.74 5.37
CA ASN A 232 24.36 -9.62 4.22
C ASN A 232 22.98 -10.29 4.15
N PHE A 233 22.01 -9.57 3.57
CA PHE A 233 20.65 -10.07 3.36
C PHE A 233 20.43 -10.62 1.95
N LYS A 234 19.57 -11.63 1.83
CA LYS A 234 19.10 -12.18 0.56
C LYS A 234 17.59 -12.23 0.54
N TRP A 235 16.98 -11.55 -0.45
CA TRP A 235 15.56 -11.63 -0.72
C TRP A 235 15.21 -12.99 -1.33
N VAL A 236 14.11 -13.58 -0.87
CA VAL A 236 13.61 -14.89 -1.31
C VAL A 236 12.14 -14.71 -1.77
N PRO A 237 11.93 -14.31 -3.04
CA PRO A 237 10.61 -13.91 -3.54
C PRO A 237 9.52 -14.95 -3.26
N GLY A 238 8.32 -14.47 -2.91
CA GLY A 238 7.14 -15.31 -2.70
C GLY A 238 7.14 -16.14 -1.41
N THR A 239 8.09 -15.91 -0.50
CA THR A 239 8.18 -16.64 0.78
C THR A 239 7.75 -15.82 2.00
N GLU A 240 7.10 -14.68 1.76
CA GLU A 240 6.48 -13.84 2.79
C GLU A 240 5.48 -14.66 3.60
N ARG A 241 5.58 -14.59 4.93
CA ARG A 241 4.79 -15.44 5.83
C ARG A 241 4.63 -14.83 7.21
N MET A 242 3.65 -15.33 7.95
CA MET A 242 3.55 -15.06 9.39
C MET A 242 4.76 -15.67 10.12
N PRO A 243 5.43 -14.92 11.02
CA PRO A 243 6.42 -15.48 11.91
C PRO A 243 5.81 -16.57 12.82
N LYS A 244 6.66 -17.51 13.27
CA LYS A 244 6.23 -18.48 14.30
C LYS A 244 5.87 -17.73 15.58
N ASN A 245 4.81 -18.19 16.26
CA ASN A 245 4.31 -17.57 17.49
C ASN A 245 3.95 -16.08 17.34
N TRP A 246 3.54 -15.68 16.14
CA TRP A 246 2.98 -14.37 15.87
C TRP A 246 1.48 -14.35 16.21
N TYR A 247 1.06 -13.31 16.92
CA TYR A 247 -0.31 -13.05 17.32
C TYR A 247 -0.78 -11.74 16.70
N LYS A 248 -1.93 -11.80 16.03
CA LYS A 248 -2.52 -10.66 15.31
C LYS A 248 -3.03 -9.58 16.25
N ARG A 249 -3.19 -8.37 15.69
CA ARG A 249 -3.92 -7.26 16.30
C ARG A 249 -5.32 -7.70 16.77
N PRO A 250 -5.81 -7.21 17.93
CA PRO A 250 -7.19 -7.47 18.37
C PRO A 250 -8.23 -7.01 17.35
N LEU A 251 -9.17 -7.89 16.99
CA LEU A 251 -10.22 -7.58 16.00
C LEU A 251 -11.30 -6.61 16.51
N LEU A 252 -11.34 -6.36 17.83
CA LEU A 252 -12.22 -5.35 18.42
C LEU A 252 -11.72 -3.92 18.15
N GLU A 253 -10.43 -3.77 17.83
CA GLU A 253 -9.78 -2.48 17.54
C GLU A 253 -9.08 -2.56 16.16
N PRO A 254 -9.85 -2.75 15.08
CA PRO A 254 -9.27 -2.85 13.74
C PRO A 254 -8.60 -1.54 13.35
N TYR A 255 -7.51 -1.64 12.59
CA TYR A 255 -6.85 -0.46 12.03
C TYR A 255 -7.68 0.04 10.84
N ASN A 256 -8.56 1.00 11.13
CA ASN A 256 -9.55 1.55 10.21
C ASN A 256 -9.01 2.80 9.47
N ALA A 257 -9.79 3.33 8.54
CA ALA A 257 -9.34 4.44 7.69
C ALA A 257 -9.12 5.74 8.48
N ALA A 258 -9.89 5.97 9.55
CA ALA A 258 -9.68 7.13 10.42
C ALA A 258 -8.33 7.05 11.14
N ALA A 259 -7.95 5.86 11.63
CA ALA A 259 -6.65 5.63 12.26
C ALA A 259 -5.49 5.80 11.25
N VAL A 260 -5.64 5.29 10.03
CA VAL A 260 -4.65 5.48 8.96
C VAL A 260 -4.36 6.96 8.71
N ILE A 261 -5.40 7.77 8.50
CA ILE A 261 -5.22 9.20 8.24
C ILE A 261 -4.70 9.95 9.46
N ALA A 262 -5.14 9.57 10.67
CA ALA A 262 -4.63 10.18 11.90
C ALA A 262 -3.12 9.95 12.05
N ASP A 263 -2.64 8.72 11.81
CA ASP A 263 -1.22 8.39 11.88
C ASP A 263 -0.41 9.10 10.79
N ASP A 264 -0.92 9.20 9.55
CA ASP A 264 -0.28 10.00 8.49
C ASP A 264 -0.19 11.49 8.85
N VAL A 265 -1.24 12.08 9.42
CA VAL A 265 -1.23 13.49 9.87
C VAL A 265 -0.20 13.72 10.97
N VAL A 266 -0.11 12.79 11.94
CA VAL A 266 0.92 12.84 12.99
C VAL A 266 2.33 12.71 12.39
N GLU A 267 2.51 11.82 11.41
CA GLU A 267 3.76 11.66 10.68
C GLU A 267 4.17 12.94 9.94
N PHE A 268 3.25 13.56 9.20
CA PHE A 268 3.51 14.84 8.52
C PHE A 268 3.78 15.99 9.49
N ALA A 269 3.15 15.99 10.67
CA ALA A 269 3.44 16.99 11.70
C ALA A 269 4.83 16.79 12.32
N ALA A 270 5.26 15.54 12.52
CA ALA A 270 6.57 15.20 13.06
C ALA A 270 7.71 15.39 12.04
N TYR A 271 7.43 15.13 10.76
CA TYR A 271 8.37 15.24 9.64
C TYR A 271 7.75 16.04 8.49
N PRO A 272 7.64 17.38 8.58
CA PRO A 272 6.94 18.20 7.58
C PRO A 272 7.52 18.14 6.16
N ASP A 273 8.76 17.69 6.03
CA ASP A 273 9.43 17.46 4.76
C ASP A 273 9.00 16.15 4.06
N THR A 274 8.11 15.36 4.65
CA THR A 274 7.59 14.13 4.05
C THR A 274 6.23 14.28 3.41
N PHE A 275 5.46 15.33 3.76
CA PHE A 275 4.28 15.69 2.99
C PHE A 275 4.71 16.24 1.62
N ARG A 276 4.55 15.41 0.59
CA ARG A 276 5.00 15.69 -0.79
C ARG A 276 3.87 15.42 -1.77
N PHE A 277 3.31 16.47 -2.35
CA PHE A 277 2.39 16.41 -3.48
C PHE A 277 2.97 17.23 -4.64
N GLY A 278 3.45 16.57 -5.68
CA GLY A 278 4.29 17.16 -6.74
C GLY A 278 5.49 16.28 -7.06
N GLY A 279 6.58 16.83 -7.60
CA GLY A 279 7.69 16.01 -8.05
C GLY A 279 8.91 16.80 -8.50
N ASN A 280 9.95 16.09 -8.90
CA ASN A 280 11.12 16.69 -9.54
C ASN A 280 10.75 17.23 -10.92
N THR A 281 11.21 18.44 -11.22
CA THR A 281 11.01 19.10 -12.52
C THR A 281 12.37 19.39 -13.15
N GLY A 282 12.73 18.71 -14.24
CA GLY A 282 13.96 18.98 -14.99
C GLY A 282 15.27 18.46 -14.37
N GLY A 283 15.23 17.45 -13.49
CA GLY A 283 16.44 16.82 -12.95
C GLY A 283 16.27 16.24 -11.55
N VAL A 284 17.35 15.71 -10.98
CA VAL A 284 17.38 15.36 -9.55
C VAL A 284 17.50 16.63 -8.70
N ASN A 285 17.01 16.58 -7.45
CA ASN A 285 17.06 17.71 -6.51
C ASN A 285 16.32 18.98 -6.98
N THR A 286 15.29 18.83 -7.81
CA THR A 286 14.48 19.95 -8.31
C THR A 286 13.01 19.80 -7.91
N TYR A 287 12.78 19.31 -6.70
CA TYR A 287 11.42 19.06 -6.21
C TYR A 287 10.61 20.36 -6.22
N THR A 288 9.51 20.33 -6.96
CA THR A 288 8.52 21.39 -7.06
C THR A 288 7.21 20.84 -6.51
N GLY A 289 6.65 21.50 -5.50
CA GLY A 289 5.35 21.15 -4.93
C GLY A 289 4.21 21.72 -5.77
N ILE A 290 3.11 20.97 -5.86
CA ILE A 290 1.86 21.48 -6.41
C ILE A 290 1.27 22.47 -5.41
N ASP A 291 0.90 23.64 -5.91
CA ASP A 291 0.25 24.65 -5.10
C ASP A 291 -1.19 24.24 -4.77
N ILE A 292 -1.41 23.82 -3.52
CA ILE A 292 -2.72 23.40 -2.98
C ILE A 292 -3.74 24.54 -3.07
N ASN A 293 -3.30 25.80 -2.93
CA ASN A 293 -4.19 26.95 -3.10
C ASN A 293 -4.70 27.02 -4.53
N ASN A 294 -3.85 26.80 -5.53
CA ASN A 294 -4.23 26.89 -6.93
C ASN A 294 -5.13 25.72 -7.37
N ILE A 295 -4.74 24.48 -7.05
CA ILE A 295 -5.51 23.28 -7.44
C ILE A 295 -6.89 23.22 -6.79
N THR A 296 -7.10 23.89 -5.65
CA THR A 296 -8.39 23.91 -4.94
C THR A 296 -9.20 25.18 -5.18
N GLY A 297 -8.62 26.17 -5.86
CA GLY A 297 -9.23 27.51 -6.02
C GLY A 297 -9.35 28.28 -4.70
N GLY A 298 -8.39 28.09 -3.78
CA GLY A 298 -8.30 28.78 -2.51
C GLY A 298 -9.06 28.15 -1.34
N VAL A 299 -9.75 27.03 -1.55
CA VAL A 299 -10.47 26.31 -0.49
C VAL A 299 -9.50 25.79 0.57
N TYR A 300 -8.38 25.20 0.13
CA TYR A 300 -7.31 24.72 1.00
C TYR A 300 -5.97 25.35 0.63
N ASN A 301 -5.09 25.51 1.61
CA ASN A 301 -3.73 26.02 1.45
C ASN A 301 -2.82 25.51 2.58
N SER A 302 -1.53 25.80 2.49
CA SER A 302 -0.53 25.33 3.48
C SER A 302 -0.81 25.79 4.92
N LYS A 303 -1.59 26.85 5.14
CA LYS A 303 -1.93 27.34 6.48
C LYS A 303 -3.12 26.64 7.11
N ASN A 304 -4.10 26.21 6.30
CA ASN A 304 -5.36 25.64 6.80
C ASN A 304 -5.50 24.12 6.54
N LEU A 305 -4.63 23.52 5.73
CA LEU A 305 -4.77 22.13 5.30
C LEU A 305 -4.90 21.14 6.47
N PHE A 306 -4.11 21.32 7.52
CA PHE A 306 -4.12 20.44 8.70
C PHE A 306 -5.00 20.96 9.85
N THR A 307 -5.93 21.89 9.56
CA THR A 307 -6.91 22.37 10.55
C THR A 307 -8.18 21.53 10.51
N GLY A 308 -8.54 20.90 11.62
CA GLY A 308 -9.75 20.08 11.71
C GLY A 308 -9.77 18.98 10.64
N ASN A 309 -10.88 18.87 9.91
CA ASN A 309 -11.08 17.85 8.87
C ASN A 309 -10.60 18.29 7.47
N ASN A 310 -9.91 19.43 7.35
CA ASN A 310 -9.54 20.00 6.05
C ASN A 310 -8.66 19.06 5.22
N PHE A 311 -7.75 18.30 5.85
CA PHE A 311 -6.90 17.36 5.14
C PHE A 311 -7.72 16.23 4.51
N ALA A 312 -8.58 15.59 5.30
CA ALA A 312 -9.49 14.55 4.82
C ALA A 312 -10.39 15.08 3.69
N CYS A 313 -10.92 16.28 3.84
CA CYS A 313 -11.75 16.90 2.80
C CYS A 313 -10.97 17.34 1.56
N PHE A 314 -9.72 17.78 1.69
CA PHE A 314 -8.83 18.01 0.56
C PHE A 314 -8.63 16.71 -0.22
N VAL A 315 -8.31 15.60 0.46
CA VAL A 315 -8.16 14.28 -0.16
C VAL A 315 -9.43 13.86 -0.89
N PHE A 316 -10.57 13.86 -0.21
CA PHE A 316 -11.84 13.44 -0.80
C PHE A 316 -12.27 14.32 -1.99
N SER A 317 -12.26 15.64 -1.85
CA SER A 317 -12.68 16.55 -2.91
C SER A 317 -11.71 16.59 -4.10
N ASN A 318 -10.42 16.34 -3.88
CA ASN A 318 -9.44 16.18 -4.95
C ASN A 318 -9.68 14.86 -5.71
N GLN A 319 -9.82 13.75 -4.99
CA GLN A 319 -10.08 12.43 -5.58
C GLN A 319 -11.39 12.38 -6.39
N GLN A 320 -12.45 13.09 -5.95
CA GLN A 320 -13.71 13.24 -6.71
C GLN A 320 -13.52 13.78 -8.12
N GLN A 321 -12.47 14.57 -8.36
CA GLN A 321 -12.19 15.17 -9.67
C GLN A 321 -11.04 14.46 -10.40
N ALA A 322 -10.04 13.99 -9.65
CA ALA A 322 -8.90 13.27 -10.18
C ALA A 322 -9.29 11.90 -10.76
N ILE A 323 -10.08 11.11 -10.02
CA ILE A 323 -10.40 9.72 -10.38
C ILE A 323 -11.10 9.61 -11.74
N PRO A 324 -12.21 10.34 -12.01
CA PRO A 324 -12.89 10.23 -13.30
C PRO A 324 -11.99 10.61 -14.47
N GLN A 325 -11.10 11.59 -14.29
CA GLN A 325 -10.14 11.96 -15.33
C GLN A 325 -9.11 10.85 -15.54
N ALA A 326 -8.50 10.35 -14.47
CA ALA A 326 -7.44 9.36 -14.56
C ALA A 326 -7.94 8.02 -15.13
N LEU A 327 -9.23 7.71 -14.96
CA LEU A 327 -9.88 6.54 -15.56
C LEU A 327 -10.22 6.71 -17.05
N LYS A 328 -10.18 7.93 -17.62
CA LYS A 328 -10.47 8.14 -19.04
C LYS A 328 -9.44 7.41 -19.90
N GLY A 329 -9.92 6.54 -20.77
CA GLY A 329 -9.06 5.73 -21.65
C GLY A 329 -8.49 4.47 -20.99
N LEU A 330 -8.62 4.30 -19.66
CA LEU A 330 -8.28 3.06 -18.96
C LEU A 330 -9.46 2.08 -18.89
N VAL A 331 -10.67 2.61 -18.74
CA VAL A 331 -11.90 1.80 -18.63
C VAL A 331 -12.99 2.27 -19.58
N ASN A 332 -13.82 1.34 -20.05
CA ASN A 332 -14.95 1.66 -20.94
C ASN A 332 -16.10 2.35 -20.21
N ASN A 333 -16.23 2.16 -18.90
CA ASN A 333 -17.31 2.74 -18.09
C ASN A 333 -16.75 3.53 -16.91
N VAL A 334 -16.26 4.73 -17.20
CA VAL A 334 -15.68 5.66 -16.21
C VAL A 334 -16.66 5.95 -15.08
N ALA A 335 -17.95 6.11 -15.38
CA ALA A 335 -18.97 6.40 -14.36
C ALA A 335 -19.12 5.25 -13.36
N ALA A 336 -19.21 4.00 -13.83
CA ALA A 336 -19.34 2.84 -12.96
C ALA A 336 -18.07 2.59 -12.14
N ALA A 337 -16.88 2.75 -12.73
CA ALA A 337 -15.60 2.60 -12.02
C ALA A 337 -15.41 3.68 -10.94
N THR A 338 -15.78 4.92 -11.26
CA THR A 338 -15.83 6.03 -10.31
C THR A 338 -16.78 5.72 -9.15
N GLN A 339 -18.00 5.25 -9.45
CA GLN A 339 -18.99 4.88 -8.43
C GLN A 339 -18.52 3.71 -7.56
N LEU A 340 -17.83 2.72 -8.12
CA LEU A 340 -17.25 1.61 -7.36
C LEU A 340 -16.32 2.14 -6.27
N ILE A 341 -15.42 3.07 -6.61
CA ILE A 341 -14.52 3.69 -5.63
C ILE A 341 -15.31 4.49 -4.59
N PHE A 342 -16.22 5.37 -5.03
CA PHE A 342 -16.91 6.28 -4.11
C PHE A 342 -17.92 5.59 -3.19
N ASN A 343 -18.53 4.49 -3.63
CA ASN A 343 -19.38 3.65 -2.76
C ASN A 343 -18.59 2.95 -1.67
N ASN A 344 -17.28 2.73 -1.87
CA ASN A 344 -16.38 2.15 -0.90
C ASN A 344 -15.45 3.19 -0.26
N PHE A 345 -15.64 4.49 -0.53
CA PHE A 345 -14.79 5.53 0.04
C PHE A 345 -15.04 5.64 1.55
N PRO A 346 -14.00 5.67 2.39
CA PRO A 346 -14.21 5.67 3.83
C PRO A 346 -15.05 6.87 4.28
N ALA A 347 -16.16 6.60 4.97
CA ALA A 347 -17.07 7.65 5.43
C ALA A 347 -16.38 8.67 6.35
N SER A 348 -15.37 8.23 7.11
CA SER A 348 -14.52 9.05 7.97
C SER A 348 -13.63 10.05 7.22
N ILE A 349 -13.42 9.86 5.91
CA ILE A 349 -12.59 10.71 5.06
C ILE A 349 -13.45 11.41 3.99
N GLY A 350 -14.67 10.93 3.73
CA GLY A 350 -15.53 11.40 2.65
C GLY A 350 -16.88 11.95 3.10
N SER A 351 -17.95 11.25 2.70
CA SER A 351 -19.33 11.77 2.66
C SER A 351 -19.90 12.26 4.00
N SER A 352 -19.40 11.76 5.14
CA SER A 352 -19.89 12.20 6.47
C SER A 352 -19.31 13.54 6.91
N LEU A 353 -18.23 14.01 6.29
CA LEU A 353 -17.52 15.23 6.69
C LEU A 353 -18.11 16.51 6.10
N LYS A 354 -19.11 16.43 5.21
CA LYS A 354 -19.71 17.58 4.50
C LYS A 354 -18.65 18.48 3.84
N CYS A 355 -17.69 17.85 3.16
CA CYS A 355 -16.55 18.54 2.57
C CYS A 355 -16.96 19.60 1.53
N PRO A 356 -16.34 20.80 1.54
CA PRO A 356 -16.49 21.77 0.47
C PRO A 356 -16.16 21.17 -0.90
N GLN A 357 -16.98 21.51 -1.90
CA GLN A 357 -16.66 21.27 -3.30
C GLN A 357 -15.47 22.15 -3.69
N LEU A 358 -14.52 21.62 -4.48
CA LEU A 358 -13.45 22.49 -4.99
C LEU A 358 -14.02 23.41 -6.07
N ALA A 359 -13.50 24.63 -6.14
CA ALA A 359 -13.96 25.60 -7.14
C ALA A 359 -13.50 25.24 -8.57
N GLN A 360 -12.40 24.50 -8.69
CA GLN A 360 -11.81 24.06 -9.95
C GLN A 360 -10.94 22.83 -9.72
N TYR A 361 -10.65 22.10 -10.80
CA TYR A 361 -9.61 21.07 -10.85
C TYR A 361 -9.03 21.04 -12.26
N ASP A 362 -7.76 21.38 -12.37
CA ASP A 362 -7.02 21.45 -13.61
C ASP A 362 -5.94 20.36 -13.60
N ASN A 363 -5.98 19.42 -14.54
CA ASN A 363 -4.98 18.37 -14.62
C ASN A 363 -3.70 18.82 -15.34
N SER A 364 -3.73 19.94 -16.08
CA SER A 364 -2.52 20.46 -16.73
C SER A 364 -1.45 20.90 -15.73
N ILE A 365 -1.83 21.07 -14.45
CA ILE A 365 -0.89 21.29 -13.36
C ILE A 365 0.13 20.15 -13.22
N PHE A 366 -0.17 18.95 -13.77
CA PHE A 366 0.73 17.82 -13.73
C PHE A 366 1.73 17.80 -14.90
N ASP A 367 1.48 18.57 -15.97
CA ASP A 367 2.31 18.60 -17.19
C ASP A 367 3.80 18.90 -16.93
N PRO A 368 4.19 19.74 -15.96
CA PRO A 368 5.61 19.98 -15.67
C PRO A 368 6.35 18.78 -15.06
N TYR A 369 5.63 17.79 -14.53
CA TYR A 369 6.21 16.64 -13.85
C TYR A 369 6.33 15.47 -14.84
N GLU A 370 7.52 15.27 -15.38
CA GLU A 370 7.78 14.15 -16.31
C GLU A 370 7.41 12.78 -15.75
N GLY A 371 7.48 12.62 -14.41
CA GLY A 371 7.11 11.38 -13.72
C GLY A 371 5.61 11.10 -13.71
N ALA A 372 4.75 12.09 -13.93
CA ALA A 372 3.30 11.95 -13.78
C ALA A 372 2.62 11.12 -14.88
N GLY A 373 3.26 11.00 -16.05
CA GLY A 373 2.64 10.43 -17.26
C GLY A 373 2.88 8.95 -17.53
N ASP A 374 3.83 8.28 -16.87
CA ASP A 374 4.14 6.89 -17.18
C ASP A 374 3.44 5.92 -16.21
N SER A 375 2.59 5.04 -16.74
CA SER A 375 2.16 3.81 -16.07
C SER A 375 3.02 2.64 -16.59
N TRP A 376 3.89 2.10 -15.72
CA TRP A 376 4.85 1.08 -16.13
C TRP A 376 4.23 -0.31 -16.20
N MET A 377 4.20 -0.90 -17.40
CA MET A 377 3.63 -2.23 -17.64
C MET A 377 4.56 -3.42 -17.41
N ALA A 378 5.88 -3.25 -17.30
CA ALA A 378 6.81 -4.33 -16.92
C ALA A 378 8.23 -3.77 -16.77
N PRO A 379 9.08 -4.38 -15.92
CA PRO A 379 10.51 -4.10 -15.91
C PRO A 379 11.12 -4.24 -17.32
N LYS A 380 11.77 -3.19 -17.82
CA LYS A 380 12.54 -3.22 -19.08
C LYS A 380 13.83 -4.03 -18.94
N THR A 381 14.35 -4.14 -17.72
CA THR A 381 15.54 -4.93 -17.38
C THR A 381 15.30 -5.69 -16.07
N GLY A 382 16.08 -6.74 -15.81
CA GLY A 382 16.02 -7.43 -14.53
C GLY A 382 16.32 -6.51 -13.34
N PRO A 383 15.96 -6.94 -12.11
CA PRO A 383 16.12 -6.14 -10.90
C PRO A 383 17.56 -5.66 -10.73
N LYS A 384 17.75 -4.34 -10.62
CA LYS A 384 19.01 -3.79 -10.10
C LYS A 384 18.87 -3.57 -8.60
N ASN A 385 19.97 -3.79 -7.90
CA ASN A 385 20.06 -3.44 -6.49
C ASN A 385 20.26 -1.92 -6.39
N CYS A 386 19.29 -1.22 -5.81
CA CYS A 386 19.39 0.17 -5.35
C CYS A 386 19.42 0.20 -3.81
#